data_AF-M7ZR59-F1
#
_entry.id   AF-M7ZR59-F1
#
_cell.length_a   1.000
_cell.length_b   1.000
_cell.length_c   1.000
_cell.angle_alpha   90.00
_cell.angle_beta   90.00
_cell.angle_gamma   90.00
#
_symmetry.space_group_name_H-M   'P 1'
#
loop_
_entity.id
_entity.type
_entity.pdbx_description
1 polymer ?
#
loop_
_entity_poly.entity_id
_entity_poly.type
_entity_poly.pdbx_seq_one_letter_code
_entity_poly.pdbx_strand_id
1 'polypeptide(L)'
;MDSQAFYDFNDRRGKVGDPFYVLLCCWLAAIGAGLLKTEEILEGVARLRMSNDIEYEEETFLDMMKIAREKRAKSKSQAPVIPMEARAEKALEAIYVCCFGQDMVEPEDERLLCTMLNAVFPSVGRPAVERMVSTVAKEVASGERRGPGAKVVPKEVAQRQLKDLEFLKQNKLDSI
;
A
#
# COMPACT_ATOMS: atom_id res chain seq x y z
N MET A 1 -18.44 3.99 16.44
CA MET A 1 -18.65 2.63 15.91
C MET A 1 -17.50 2.33 14.97
N ASP A 2 -17.00 1.11 14.94
CA ASP A 2 -15.82 0.76 14.12
C ASP A 2 -16.10 0.90 12.61
N SER A 3 -17.35 0.70 12.19
CA SER A 3 -17.80 0.94 10.81
C SER A 3 -17.81 2.42 10.41
N GLN A 4 -18.02 3.34 11.37
CA GLN A 4 -18.02 4.78 11.10
C GLN A 4 -16.66 5.26 10.58
N ALA A 5 -15.57 4.65 11.05
CA ALA A 5 -14.22 5.03 10.65
C ALA A 5 -13.98 4.90 9.13
N PHE A 6 -14.65 3.97 8.46
CA PHE A 6 -14.55 3.81 7.00
C PHE A 6 -15.22 4.98 6.27
N TYR A 7 -16.39 5.42 6.75
CA TYR A 7 -17.09 6.57 6.17
C TYR A 7 -16.34 7.88 6.47
N ASP A 8 -15.86 8.06 7.70
CA ASP A 8 -15.04 9.23 8.07
C ASP A 8 -13.76 9.30 7.22
N PHE A 9 -13.15 8.16 6.91
CA PHE A 9 -11.96 8.10 6.05
C PHE A 9 -12.29 8.48 4.59
N ASN A 10 -13.43 8.01 4.08
CA ASN A 10 -13.93 8.40 2.76
C ASN A 10 -14.23 9.91 2.68
N ASP A 11 -14.88 10.48 3.69
CA ASP A 11 -15.17 11.91 3.75
C ASP A 11 -13.87 12.74 3.73
N ARG A 12 -12.80 12.22 4.37
CA ARG A 12 -11.49 12.88 4.40
C ARG A 12 -10.71 12.78 3.09
N ARG A 13 -10.67 11.59 2.50
CA ARG A 13 -9.79 11.27 1.36
C ARG A 13 -10.53 11.31 0.02
N GLY A 14 -11.84 11.50 0.05
CA GLY A 14 -12.72 11.44 -1.12
C GLY A 14 -12.73 10.03 -1.73
N LYS A 15 -12.93 9.97 -3.04
CA LYS A 15 -13.12 8.74 -3.82
C LYS A 15 -12.04 7.66 -3.58
N VAL A 16 -10.80 8.04 -3.32
CA VAL A 16 -9.70 7.07 -3.06
C VAL A 16 -9.75 6.48 -1.66
N GLY A 17 -10.54 7.05 -0.74
CA GLY A 17 -10.84 6.54 0.59
C GLY A 17 -12.14 5.75 0.67
N ASP A 18 -12.71 5.35 -0.47
CA ASP A 18 -13.93 4.53 -0.51
C ASP A 18 -13.78 3.29 0.41
N PRO A 19 -14.77 2.99 1.28
CA PRO A 19 -14.72 1.84 2.16
C PRO A 19 -14.39 0.53 1.43
N PHE A 20 -14.88 0.34 0.20
CA PHE A 20 -14.65 -0.87 -0.57
C PHE A 20 -13.19 -1.01 -1.00
N TYR A 21 -12.47 0.08 -1.23
CA TYR A 21 -11.04 0.02 -1.54
C TYR A 21 -10.24 -0.48 -0.34
N VAL A 22 -10.54 0.06 0.84
CA VAL A 22 -9.92 -0.33 2.09
C VAL A 22 -10.20 -1.81 2.38
N LEU A 23 -11.46 -2.23 2.22
CA LEU A 23 -11.88 -3.61 2.42
C LEU A 23 -11.23 -4.56 1.41
N LEU A 24 -11.09 -4.16 0.14
CA LEU A 24 -10.38 -4.97 -0.87
C LEU A 24 -8.91 -5.14 -0.49
N CYS A 25 -8.20 -4.06 -0.12
CA CYS A 25 -6.81 -4.11 0.33
C CYS A 25 -6.64 -5.08 1.52
N CYS A 26 -7.55 -4.97 2.49
CA CYS A 26 -7.63 -5.85 3.64
C CYS A 26 -7.90 -7.32 3.26
N TRP A 27 -8.84 -7.57 2.35
CA TRP A 27 -9.19 -8.90 1.88
C TRP A 27 -8.03 -9.57 1.13
N LEU A 28 -7.35 -8.83 0.24
CA LEU A 28 -6.17 -9.31 -0.47
C LEU A 28 -5.05 -9.71 0.49
N ALA A 29 -4.82 -8.90 1.52
CA ALA A 29 -3.82 -9.22 2.51
C ALA A 29 -4.25 -10.35 3.46
N ALA A 30 -5.55 -10.45 3.78
CA ALA A 30 -6.08 -11.49 4.65
C ALA A 30 -6.15 -12.86 3.96
N ILE A 31 -6.50 -12.93 2.66
CA ILE A 31 -6.78 -14.19 1.96
C ILE A 31 -5.79 -14.44 0.82
N GLY A 32 -5.38 -13.39 0.12
CA GLY A 32 -4.37 -13.46 -0.94
C GLY A 32 -2.96 -13.60 -0.40
N ALA A 33 -2.69 -13.27 0.87
CA ALA A 33 -1.38 -13.47 1.47
C ALA A 33 -0.94 -14.93 1.40
N GLY A 34 0.25 -15.11 0.82
CA GLY A 34 0.79 -16.42 0.55
C GLY A 34 0.27 -17.04 -0.75
N LEU A 35 -0.74 -16.52 -1.45
CA LEU A 35 -1.13 -16.96 -2.81
C LEU A 35 -0.58 -16.02 -3.89
N LEU A 36 -0.68 -14.72 -3.64
CA LEU A 36 -0.22 -13.66 -4.52
C LEU A 36 1.13 -13.13 -4.06
N LYS A 37 1.94 -12.65 -5.01
CA LYS A 37 3.16 -11.90 -4.71
C LYS A 37 2.81 -10.50 -4.22
N THR A 38 3.71 -9.90 -3.45
CA THR A 38 3.55 -8.52 -2.97
C THR A 38 3.39 -7.55 -4.13
N GLU A 39 4.20 -7.70 -5.18
CA GLU A 39 4.18 -6.81 -6.36
C GLU A 39 2.82 -6.88 -7.08
N GLU A 40 2.26 -8.08 -7.22
CA GLU A 40 0.95 -8.30 -7.85
C GLU A 40 -0.17 -7.58 -7.07
N ILE A 41 -0.14 -7.64 -5.74
CA ILE A 41 -1.09 -6.93 -4.89
C ILE A 41 -0.92 -5.42 -5.05
N LEU A 42 0.31 -4.91 -4.90
CA LEU A 42 0.58 -3.47 -4.90
C LEU A 42 0.30 -2.84 -6.28
N GLU A 43 0.60 -3.53 -7.38
CA GLU A 43 0.28 -3.07 -8.73
C GLU A 43 -1.22 -3.04 -8.98
N GLY A 44 -1.97 -4.06 -8.55
CA GLY A 44 -3.42 -4.09 -8.75
C GLY A 44 -4.16 -3.03 -7.94
N VAL A 45 -3.80 -2.81 -6.67
CA VAL A 45 -4.43 -1.73 -5.88
C VAL A 45 -3.99 -0.33 -6.34
N ALA A 46 -2.81 -0.19 -6.96
CA ALA A 46 -2.41 1.03 -7.65
C ALA A 46 -3.24 1.29 -8.91
N ARG A 47 -3.54 0.25 -9.70
CA ARG A 47 -4.46 0.36 -10.84
C ARG A 47 -5.87 0.70 -10.39
N LEU A 48 -6.38 0.06 -9.33
CA LEU A 48 -7.69 0.36 -8.75
C LEU A 48 -7.84 1.85 -8.43
N ARG A 49 -6.82 2.46 -7.82
CA ARG A 49 -6.80 3.91 -7.54
C ARG A 49 -7.05 4.73 -8.81
N MET A 50 -6.49 4.32 -9.95
CA MET A 50 -6.56 5.03 -11.22
C MET A 50 -7.85 4.73 -12.01
N SER A 51 -8.24 3.47 -12.09
CA SER A 51 -9.39 3.02 -12.90
C SER A 51 -10.72 3.26 -12.20
N ASN A 52 -10.73 3.16 -10.87
CA ASN A 52 -11.95 3.03 -10.08
C ASN A 52 -12.88 1.92 -10.55
N ASP A 53 -12.28 0.82 -10.96
CA ASP A 53 -12.97 -0.38 -11.38
C ASP A 53 -12.67 -1.50 -10.38
N ILE A 54 -13.46 -1.51 -9.31
CA ILE A 54 -13.30 -2.51 -8.25
C ILE A 54 -13.70 -3.91 -8.72
N GLU A 55 -14.74 -4.00 -9.55
CA GLU A 55 -15.25 -5.26 -10.08
C GLU A 55 -14.16 -5.94 -10.94
N TYR A 56 -13.53 -5.18 -11.85
CA TYR A 56 -12.44 -5.69 -12.67
C TYR A 56 -11.23 -6.18 -11.86
N GLU A 57 -10.79 -5.40 -10.87
CA GLU A 57 -9.63 -5.78 -10.07
C GLU A 57 -9.96 -6.96 -9.13
N GLU A 58 -11.16 -7.02 -8.56
CA GLU A 58 -11.64 -8.18 -7.78
C GLU A 58 -11.62 -9.46 -8.62
N GLU A 59 -12.21 -9.44 -9.83
CA GLU A 59 -12.20 -10.58 -10.75
C GLU A 59 -10.76 -11.00 -11.10
N THR A 60 -9.90 -10.02 -11.40
CA THR A 60 -8.48 -10.25 -11.71
C THR A 60 -7.77 -10.96 -10.54
N PHE A 61 -7.97 -10.49 -9.31
CA PHE A 61 -7.36 -11.10 -8.13
C PHE A 61 -7.91 -12.48 -7.82
N LEU A 62 -9.21 -12.70 -8.01
CA LEU A 62 -9.84 -14.02 -7.86
C LEU A 62 -9.25 -15.04 -8.84
N ASP A 63 -9.08 -14.67 -10.11
CA ASP A 63 -8.48 -15.52 -11.13
C ASP A 63 -7.02 -15.84 -10.81
N MET A 64 -6.23 -14.84 -10.40
CA MET A 64 -4.85 -15.05 -9.98
C MET A 64 -4.75 -16.00 -8.78
N MET A 65 -5.61 -15.83 -7.77
CA MET A 65 -5.66 -16.72 -6.61
C MET A 65 -6.09 -18.13 -6.98
N LYS A 66 -7.04 -18.28 -7.91
CA LYS A 66 -7.48 -19.59 -8.43
C LYS A 66 -6.32 -20.30 -9.12
N ILE A 67 -5.61 -19.63 -10.03
CA ILE A 67 -4.44 -20.19 -10.71
C ILE A 67 -3.36 -20.60 -9.70
N ALA A 68 -3.10 -19.77 -8.67
CA ALA A 68 -2.13 -20.08 -7.63
C ALA A 68 -2.52 -21.33 -6.82
N ARG A 69 -3.81 -21.47 -6.46
CA ARG A 69 -4.35 -22.66 -5.78
C ARG A 69 -4.21 -23.91 -6.64
N GLU A 70 -4.57 -23.84 -7.92
CA GLU A 70 -4.45 -24.96 -8.86
C GLU A 70 -3.00 -25.41 -9.05
N LYS A 71 -2.07 -24.46 -9.20
CA LYS A 71 -0.63 -24.76 -9.31
C LYS A 71 -0.13 -25.51 -8.07
N ARG A 72 -0.55 -25.09 -6.88
CA ARG A 72 -0.20 -25.74 -5.61
C ARG A 72 -0.78 -27.13 -5.45
N ALA A 73 -2.04 -27.30 -5.84
CA ALA A 73 -2.68 -28.60 -5.83
C ALA A 73 -1.92 -29.58 -6.74
N LYS A 74 -1.49 -29.14 -7.93
CA LYS A 74 -0.68 -29.93 -8.86
C LYS A 74 0.69 -30.30 -8.28
N SER A 75 1.36 -29.37 -7.60
CA SER A 75 2.66 -29.61 -6.98
C SER A 75 2.61 -30.25 -5.58
N LYS A 76 1.40 -30.52 -5.04
CA LYS A 76 1.18 -31.00 -3.67
C LYS A 76 1.87 -30.16 -2.59
N SER A 77 2.06 -28.87 -2.85
CA SER A 77 2.67 -27.94 -1.90
C SER A 77 1.60 -27.17 -1.14
N GLN A 78 1.79 -26.98 0.16
CA GLN A 78 0.90 -26.15 0.96
C GLN A 78 1.19 -24.67 0.75
N ALA A 79 0.17 -23.83 0.96
CA ALA A 79 0.35 -22.40 1.05
C ALA A 79 1.19 -22.04 2.29
N PRO A 80 2.11 -21.08 2.20
CA PRO A 80 2.84 -20.61 3.37
C PRO A 80 1.84 -20.00 4.37
N VAL A 81 1.98 -20.38 5.63
CA VAL A 81 1.17 -19.82 6.72
C VAL A 81 1.75 -18.47 7.09
N ILE A 82 1.09 -17.40 6.60
CA ILE A 82 1.49 -16.03 6.93
C ILE A 82 0.84 -15.61 8.25
N PRO A 83 1.62 -15.14 9.26
CA PRO A 83 1.09 -14.62 10.52
C PRO A 83 0.11 -13.46 10.31
N MET A 84 -0.87 -13.30 11.20
CA MET A 84 -1.89 -12.26 11.03
C MET A 84 -1.31 -10.84 11.07
N GLU A 85 -0.28 -10.59 11.89
CA GLU A 85 0.40 -9.30 11.97
C GLU A 85 1.03 -8.92 10.61
N ALA A 86 1.72 -9.86 9.96
CA ALA A 86 2.27 -9.66 8.62
C ALA A 86 1.18 -9.44 7.54
N ARG A 87 -0.01 -10.03 7.71
CA ARG A 87 -1.16 -9.74 6.83
C ARG A 87 -1.67 -8.32 7.06
N ALA A 88 -1.82 -7.89 8.31
CA ALA A 88 -2.23 -6.52 8.61
C ALA A 88 -1.20 -5.49 8.10
N GLU A 89 0.10 -5.79 8.17
CA GLU A 89 1.15 -4.92 7.61
C GLU A 89 0.97 -4.78 6.10
N LYS A 90 0.74 -5.90 5.40
CA LYS A 90 0.49 -5.89 3.97
C LYS A 90 -0.80 -5.15 3.59
N ALA A 91 -1.85 -5.26 4.41
CA ALA A 91 -3.08 -4.50 4.23
C ALA A 91 -2.81 -3.00 4.32
N LEU A 92 -2.07 -2.56 5.34
CA LEU A 92 -1.70 -1.17 5.54
C LEU A 92 -0.83 -0.63 4.38
N GLU A 93 0.12 -1.41 3.88
CA GLU A 93 0.88 -1.05 2.68
C GLU A 93 -0.03 -0.89 1.45
N ALA A 94 -0.95 -1.83 1.21
CA ALA A 94 -1.88 -1.77 0.10
C ALA A 94 -2.83 -0.56 0.21
N ILE A 95 -3.33 -0.27 1.41
CA ILE A 95 -4.13 0.93 1.71
C ILE A 95 -3.31 2.20 1.45
N TYR A 96 -2.04 2.25 1.86
CA TYR A 96 -1.17 3.39 1.57
C TYR A 96 -1.06 3.62 0.06
N VAL A 97 -0.78 2.57 -0.71
CA VAL A 97 -0.70 2.67 -2.17
C VAL A 97 -2.04 3.12 -2.79
N CYS A 98 -3.14 2.49 -2.38
CA CYS A 98 -4.45 2.69 -3.00
C CYS A 98 -5.05 4.05 -2.62
N CYS A 99 -5.03 4.40 -1.33
CA CYS A 99 -5.74 5.54 -0.77
C CYS A 99 -4.85 6.79 -0.66
N PHE A 100 -3.53 6.63 -0.52
CA PHE A 100 -2.59 7.75 -0.38
C PHE A 100 -1.77 7.99 -1.64
N GLY A 101 -1.31 6.94 -2.32
CA GLY A 101 -0.41 7.04 -3.47
C GLY A 101 0.96 7.57 -3.06
N GLN A 102 1.07 8.89 -2.86
CA GLN A 102 2.26 9.58 -2.35
C GLN A 102 1.92 10.66 -1.30
N ASP A 103 0.64 10.78 -0.93
CA ASP A 103 0.21 11.79 0.04
C ASP A 103 0.68 11.44 1.45
N MET A 104 0.87 12.48 2.27
CA MET A 104 1.19 12.33 3.68
C MET A 104 0.06 11.64 4.43
N VAL A 105 0.43 10.89 5.47
CA VAL A 105 -0.51 10.35 6.45
C VAL A 105 -0.64 11.38 7.57
N GLU A 106 -1.81 11.99 7.71
CA GLU A 106 -2.06 12.98 8.76
C GLU A 106 -2.52 12.28 10.06
N PRO A 107 -2.44 12.94 11.23
CA PRO A 107 -2.80 12.32 12.52
C PRO A 107 -4.22 11.73 12.56
N GLU A 108 -5.15 12.36 11.86
CA GLU A 108 -6.52 11.86 11.77
C GLU A 108 -6.62 10.60 10.90
N ASP A 109 -5.81 10.49 9.84
CA ASP A 109 -5.69 9.25 9.07
C ASP A 109 -5.16 8.12 9.96
N GLU A 110 -4.14 8.39 10.77
CA GLU A 110 -3.58 7.37 11.67
C GLU A 110 -4.65 6.82 12.62
N ARG A 111 -5.47 7.71 13.20
CA ARG A 111 -6.58 7.33 14.09
C ARG A 111 -7.61 6.44 13.39
N LEU A 112 -7.99 6.82 12.17
CA LEU A 112 -8.97 6.08 11.36
C LEU A 112 -8.40 4.73 10.90
N LEU A 113 -7.18 4.71 10.39
CA LEU A 113 -6.46 3.50 9.99
C LEU A 113 -6.33 2.51 11.16
N CYS A 114 -5.99 3.00 12.36
CA CYS A 114 -5.96 2.15 13.55
C CYS A 114 -7.32 1.54 13.85
N THR A 115 -8.39 2.31 13.74
CA THR A 115 -9.76 1.81 14.01
C THR A 115 -10.17 0.76 12.99
N MET A 116 -9.99 1.05 11.70
CA MET A 116 -10.34 0.14 10.59
C MET A 116 -9.52 -1.16 10.65
N LEU A 117 -8.21 -1.09 10.85
CA LEU A 117 -7.35 -2.28 10.90
C LEU A 117 -7.61 -3.13 12.14
N ASN A 118 -7.92 -2.53 13.29
CA ASN A 118 -8.32 -3.30 14.47
C ASN A 118 -9.68 -3.99 14.28
N ALA A 119 -10.60 -3.37 13.53
CA ALA A 119 -11.89 -3.98 13.21
C ALA A 119 -11.74 -5.20 12.29
N VAL A 120 -10.85 -5.11 11.29
CA VAL A 120 -10.62 -6.18 10.31
C VAL A 120 -9.70 -7.27 10.84
N PHE A 121 -8.68 -6.91 11.63
CA PHE A 121 -7.66 -7.81 12.15
C PHE A 121 -7.63 -7.82 13.69
N PRO A 122 -8.73 -8.19 14.38
CA PRO A 122 -8.85 -8.05 15.83
C PRO A 122 -7.80 -8.86 16.61
N SER A 123 -7.30 -9.97 16.03
CA SER A 123 -6.27 -10.82 16.66
C SER A 123 -4.86 -10.24 16.64
N VAL A 124 -4.60 -9.20 15.84
CA VAL A 124 -3.29 -8.49 15.84
C VAL A 124 -3.15 -7.63 17.10
N GLY A 125 -4.27 -7.09 17.58
CA GLY A 125 -4.33 -6.29 18.79
C GLY A 125 -3.91 -4.83 18.58
N ARG A 126 -4.57 -3.96 19.33
CA ARG A 126 -4.45 -2.51 19.21
C ARG A 126 -3.01 -1.97 19.30
N PRO A 127 -2.16 -2.41 20.24
CA PRO A 127 -0.78 -1.91 20.32
C PRO A 127 0.07 -2.24 19.09
N ALA A 128 -0.18 -3.38 18.43
CA ALA A 128 0.57 -3.74 17.23
C ALA A 128 0.11 -2.91 16.02
N VAL A 129 -1.20 -2.77 15.85
CA VAL A 129 -1.77 -1.91 14.80
C VAL A 129 -1.28 -0.46 14.93
N GLU A 130 -1.31 0.12 16.14
CA GLU A 130 -0.85 1.49 16.39
C GLU A 130 0.65 1.66 16.06
N ARG A 131 1.49 0.67 16.40
CA ARG A 131 2.91 0.68 16.03
C ARG A 131 3.09 0.66 14.51
N MET A 132 2.38 -0.22 13.81
CA MET A 132 2.49 -0.37 12.36
C MET A 132 2.09 0.92 11.63
N VAL A 133 0.95 1.50 12.00
CA VAL A 133 0.46 2.75 11.42
C VAL A 133 1.43 3.91 11.69
N SER A 134 1.91 4.05 12.93
CA SER A 134 2.87 5.10 13.28
C SER A 134 4.20 4.95 12.54
N THR A 135 4.68 3.72 12.33
CA THR A 135 5.89 3.46 11.54
C THR A 135 5.70 3.91 10.10
N VAL A 136 4.58 3.55 9.46
CA VAL A 136 4.28 3.98 8.09
C VAL A 136 4.19 5.51 8.00
N ALA A 137 3.48 6.16 8.92
CA ALA A 137 3.38 7.62 8.92
C ALA A 137 4.75 8.31 9.03
N LYS A 138 5.66 7.78 9.87
CA LYS A 138 7.03 8.28 10.01
C LYS A 138 7.88 8.07 8.76
N GLU A 139 7.82 6.88 8.15
CA GLU A 139 8.55 6.56 6.91
C GLU A 139 8.08 7.43 5.73
N VAL A 140 6.79 7.77 5.70
CA VAL A 140 6.22 8.68 4.70
C VAL A 140 6.71 10.11 4.95
N ALA A 141 6.68 10.55 6.22
CA ALA A 141 7.14 11.89 6.59
C ALA A 141 8.65 12.09 6.39
N SER A 142 9.47 11.04 6.56
CA SER A 142 10.91 11.06 6.27
C SER A 142 11.23 10.95 4.78
N GLY A 143 10.25 10.56 3.95
CA GLY A 143 10.43 10.30 2.52
C GLY A 143 11.16 8.99 2.19
N GLU A 144 11.31 8.10 3.18
CA GLU A 144 11.85 6.74 3.02
C GLU A 144 10.86 5.85 2.26
N ARG A 145 9.56 6.03 2.50
CA ARG A 145 8.49 5.33 1.78
C ARG A 145 7.98 6.20 0.64
N ARG A 146 8.27 5.79 -0.59
CA ARG A 146 7.67 6.34 -1.80
C ARG A 146 6.79 5.26 -2.42
N GLY A 147 5.58 5.62 -2.84
CA GLY A 147 4.61 4.68 -3.43
C GLY A 147 5.10 3.96 -4.69
N PRO A 148 4.30 3.03 -5.24
CA PRO A 148 4.76 2.11 -6.28
C PRO A 148 5.20 2.88 -7.51
N GLY A 149 6.42 2.63 -7.98
CA GLY A 149 7.02 3.30 -9.13
C GLY A 149 8.10 4.34 -8.80
N ALA A 150 8.28 4.69 -7.53
CA ALA A 150 9.46 5.45 -7.12
C ALA A 150 10.69 4.53 -7.11
N LYS A 151 11.40 4.50 -8.25
CA LYS A 151 12.74 3.89 -8.27
C LYS A 151 13.57 4.56 -7.17
N VAL A 152 14.09 3.76 -6.24
CA VAL A 152 15.12 4.22 -5.31
C VAL A 152 16.30 4.63 -6.16
N VAL A 153 16.46 5.92 -6.41
CA VAL A 153 17.68 6.44 -7.01
C VAL A 153 18.75 6.29 -5.92
N PRO A 154 19.77 5.43 -6.11
CA PRO A 154 20.83 5.30 -5.12
C PRO A 154 21.42 6.68 -4.80
N LYS A 155 21.75 6.96 -3.54
CA LYS A 155 22.24 8.29 -3.11
C LYS A 155 23.39 8.80 -3.99
N GLU A 156 24.24 7.90 -4.46
CA GLU A 156 25.34 8.18 -5.39
C GLU A 156 24.86 8.68 -6.76
N VAL A 157 23.78 8.11 -7.28
CA VAL A 157 23.17 8.50 -8.56
C VAL A 157 22.45 9.84 -8.42
N ALA A 158 21.76 10.07 -7.31
CA ALA A 158 21.12 11.35 -7.01
C ALA A 158 22.16 12.48 -6.88
N GLN A 159 23.29 12.23 -6.22
CA GLN A 159 24.38 13.20 -6.10
C GLN A 159 25.05 13.52 -7.44
N ARG A 160 25.24 12.51 -8.31
CA ARG A 160 25.77 12.74 -9.66
C ARG A 160 24.82 13.60 -10.50
N GLN A 161 23.53 13.30 -10.48
CA GLN A 161 22.52 14.09 -11.18
C GLN A 161 22.45 15.54 -10.70
N LEU A 162 22.63 15.77 -9.38
CA LEU A 162 22.66 17.11 -8.82
C LEU A 162 23.88 17.91 -9.35
N LYS A 163 25.06 17.28 -9.39
CA LYS A 163 26.27 17.88 -9.96
C LYS A 163 26.13 18.18 -11.44
N ASP A 164 25.54 17.27 -12.22
CA ASP A 164 25.31 17.47 -13.65
C ASP A 164 24.34 18.64 -13.91
N LEU A 165 23.30 18.79 -13.07
CA LEU A 165 22.37 19.93 -13.11
C LEU A 165 23.05 21.25 -12.77
N GLU A 166 23.92 21.28 -11.76
CA GLU A 166 24.70 22.47 -11.39
C GLU A 166 25.63 22.89 -12.54
N PHE A 167 26.32 21.93 -13.17
CA PHE A 167 27.19 22.18 -14.31
C PHE A 167 26.43 22.74 -15.52
N LEU A 168 25.24 22.21 -15.81
CA LEU A 168 24.39 22.72 -16.89
C LEU A 168 23.86 24.14 -16.61
N LYS A 169 23.58 24.48 -15.35
CA LYS A 169 23.19 25.84 -14.96
C LYS A 169 24.37 26.81 -15.11
N GLN A 170 25.56 26.40 -14.70
CA GLN A 170 26.79 27.19 -14.85
C GLN A 170 27.05 27.54 -16.33
N ASN A 171 27.03 26.53 -17.21
CA ASN A 171 27.25 26.73 -18.65
C ASN A 171 26.17 27.60 -19.33
N LYS A 172 24.93 27.58 -18.82
CA LYS A 172 23.87 28.49 -19.31
C LYS A 172 24.08 29.94 -18.88
N LEU A 173 24.67 30.17 -17.71
CA LEU A 173 25.05 31.51 -17.24
C LEU A 173 26.30 32.03 -17.96
N ASP A 174 27.24 31.15 -18.32
CA ASP A 174 28.47 31.49 -19.03
C ASP A 174 28.28 31.67 -20.56
N SER A 175 27.07 31.37 -21.07
CA SER A 175 26.69 31.53 -22.49
C SER A 175 25.89 32.82 -22.77
N ILE A 176 25.90 33.79 -21.85
CA ILE A 176 25.33 35.14 -21.97
C ILE A 176 26.47 36.14 -21.82
#